data_AF-A0A3D4PDM4-F1
#
_entry.id   AF-A0A3D4PDM4-F1
#
_cell.length_a   1.000
_cell.length_b   1.000
_cell.length_c   1.000
_cell.angle_alpha   90.00
_cell.angle_beta   90.00
_cell.angle_gamma   90.00
#
_symmetry.space_group_name_H-M   'P 1'
#
loop_
_entity.id
_entity.type
_entity.pdbx_description
1 polymer ?
#
loop_
_entity_poly.entity_id
_entity_poly.type
_entity_poly.pdbx_seq_one_letter_code
_entity_poly.pdbx_strand_id
1 'polypeptide(L)'
;DVESMIRDLVEASITLVRNKKSIEVRSKAEQRVEDRLLDLLLPDAPTSWNPDVKSEDFDDKHVRSREKFREMLKSGSLEEREVELQVEQRSSPVQVFSNMGMDQMDMDVQNMFEKIMPKKQKNRKVSIADARKILLEQETDALMDRDAIAEEAISLAENSGIVFIDEIDKICGSQDSGKNSDVSRQGVQRDLLPIVEGTTVQTKHGSIKTEYMLFIAAGAFHRSRPADLMPELQGRFPIRVELQDLNRDDLLRILTEPTNSLTTQYQQLLAIDGVTLTYTEDGINALADMAYQVNQSTQNIGARRLHTMLERLLEDVSFQAPSDDLKEVVIDAEYVKKQLSEIASDEDLSKFIL
;
A
#
# COMPACT_ATOMS: atom_id res chain seq x y z
N ASP A 1 9.24 0.05 -21.23
CA ASP A 1 8.52 1.32 -21.42
C ASP A 1 8.83 2.21 -20.22
N VAL A 2 9.64 3.25 -20.42
CA VAL A 2 10.13 4.12 -19.33
C VAL A 2 9.02 5.05 -18.81
N GLU A 3 8.03 5.36 -19.65
CA GLU A 3 6.89 6.20 -19.28
C GLU A 3 5.99 5.54 -18.22
N SER A 4 6.05 4.21 -18.09
CA SER A 4 5.28 3.47 -17.09
C SER A 4 5.51 3.98 -15.67
N MET A 5 6.74 4.35 -15.31
CA MET A 5 7.07 4.90 -13.99
C MET A 5 6.29 6.19 -13.68
N ILE A 6 6.06 7.02 -14.70
CA ILE A 6 5.29 8.26 -14.56
C ILE A 6 3.79 7.94 -14.42
N ARG A 7 3.28 6.95 -15.16
CA ARG A 7 1.90 6.48 -15.02
C ARG A 7 1.66 5.91 -13.62
N ASP A 8 2.59 5.13 -13.10
CA ASP A 8 2.53 4.55 -11.75
C ASP A 8 2.60 5.64 -10.66
N LEU A 9 3.42 6.67 -10.85
CA LEU A 9 3.46 7.84 -9.96
C LEU A 9 2.11 8.57 -9.91
N VAL A 10 1.40 8.68 -11.04
CA VAL A 10 0.05 9.26 -11.08
C VAL A 10 -0.95 8.38 -10.35
N GLU A 11 -0.91 7.06 -10.49
CA GLU A 11 -1.77 6.15 -9.73
C GLU A 11 -1.55 6.27 -8.21
N ALA A 12 -0.27 6.36 -7.79
CA ALA A 12 0.08 6.58 -6.40
C ALA A 12 -0.47 7.94 -5.90
N SER A 13 -0.33 9.00 -6.71
CA SER A 13 -0.82 10.34 -6.39
C SER A 13 -2.35 10.37 -6.27
N ILE A 14 -3.07 9.65 -7.14
CA ILE A 14 -4.54 9.50 -7.04
C ILE A 14 -4.92 8.81 -5.75
N THR A 15 -4.21 7.76 -5.36
CA THR A 15 -4.47 7.06 -4.10
C THR A 15 -4.28 8.00 -2.90
N LEU A 16 -3.24 8.83 -2.91
CA LEU A 16 -2.99 9.82 -1.85
C LEU A 16 -4.10 10.88 -1.78
N VAL A 17 -4.46 11.49 -2.91
CA VAL A 17 -5.53 12.50 -2.97
C VAL A 17 -6.88 11.89 -2.59
N ARG A 18 -7.17 10.67 -3.07
CA ARG A 18 -8.39 9.93 -2.72
C ARG A 18 -8.50 9.72 -1.21
N ASN A 19 -7.42 9.29 -0.55
CA ASN A 19 -7.40 9.08 0.89
C ASN A 19 -7.63 10.40 1.65
N LYS A 20 -6.99 11.48 1.22
CA LYS A 20 -7.19 12.82 1.80
C LYS A 20 -8.64 13.30 1.65
N LYS A 21 -9.20 13.20 0.44
CA LYS A 21 -10.59 13.58 0.15
C LYS A 21 -11.61 12.74 0.90
N SER A 22 -11.36 11.43 1.03
CA SER A 22 -12.20 10.53 1.81
C SER A 22 -12.31 10.99 3.27
N ILE A 23 -11.20 11.42 3.88
CA ILE A 23 -11.21 11.98 5.24
C ILE A 23 -11.99 13.31 5.29
N GLU A 24 -11.81 14.20 4.31
CA GLU A 24 -12.52 15.50 4.23
C GLU A 24 -14.06 15.32 4.11
N VAL A 25 -14.52 14.35 3.32
CA VAL A 25 -15.96 14.13 3.09
C VAL A 25 -16.61 13.22 4.13
N ARG A 26 -15.82 12.51 4.95
CA ARG A 26 -16.31 11.51 5.91
C ARG A 26 -17.43 12.02 6.82
N SER A 27 -17.29 13.23 7.39
CA SER A 27 -18.33 13.78 8.27
C SER A 27 -19.65 14.04 7.54
N LYS A 28 -19.59 14.50 6.28
CA LYS A 28 -20.79 14.68 5.44
C LYS A 28 -21.37 13.34 5.00
N ALA A 29 -20.52 12.35 4.72
CA ALA A 29 -20.94 11.00 4.41
C ALA A 29 -21.69 10.37 5.60
N GLU A 30 -21.16 10.48 6.82
CA GLU A 30 -21.80 9.99 8.05
C GLU A 30 -23.20 10.59 8.25
N GLN A 31 -23.37 11.89 8.00
CA GLN A 31 -24.69 12.54 8.04
C GLN A 31 -25.66 11.98 7.00
N ARG A 32 -25.20 11.76 5.75
CA ARG A 32 -26.03 11.14 4.71
C ARG A 32 -26.38 9.69 5.04
N VAL A 33 -25.47 8.95 5.65
CA VAL A 33 -25.75 7.59 6.12
C VAL A 33 -26.82 7.59 7.20
N GLU A 34 -26.74 8.49 8.18
CA GLU A 34 -27.78 8.64 9.22
C GLU A 34 -29.15 8.91 8.58
N ASP A 35 -29.23 9.85 7.65
CA ASP A 35 -30.49 10.17 6.97
C ASP A 35 -31.03 8.99 6.14
N ARG A 36 -30.16 8.27 5.44
CA ARG A 36 -30.54 7.10 4.62
C ARG A 36 -30.96 5.91 5.48
N LEU A 37 -30.35 5.71 6.65
CA LEU A 37 -30.79 4.71 7.63
C LEU A 37 -32.15 5.09 8.23
N LEU A 38 -32.40 6.38 8.48
CA LEU A 38 -33.71 6.86 8.93
C LEU A 38 -34.78 6.58 7.88
N ASP A 39 -34.51 6.82 6.59
CA ASP A 39 -35.45 6.53 5.49
C ASP A 39 -35.77 5.03 5.39
N LEU A 40 -34.79 4.16 5.65
CA LEU A 40 -35.00 2.71 5.67
C LEU A 40 -35.83 2.24 6.88
N LEU A 41 -35.71 2.92 8.02
CA LEU A 41 -36.44 2.60 9.25
C LEU A 41 -37.86 3.18 9.29
N LEU A 42 -38.02 4.36 8.69
CA LEU A 42 -39.25 5.13 8.61
C LEU A 42 -39.48 5.49 7.14
N PRO A 43 -39.90 4.55 6.29
CA PRO A 43 -40.22 4.87 4.91
C PRO A 43 -41.35 5.90 4.88
N ASP A 44 -41.17 6.97 4.11
CA ASP A 44 -42.20 7.98 3.90
C ASP A 44 -43.49 7.31 3.40
N ALA A 45 -44.64 7.80 3.89
CA ALA A 45 -45.92 7.34 3.37
C ALA A 45 -45.93 7.52 1.83
N PRO A 46 -46.33 6.48 1.07
CA PRO A 46 -46.37 6.60 -0.39
C PRO A 46 -47.22 7.80 -0.75
N THR A 47 -46.68 8.67 -1.60
CA THR A 47 -47.33 9.89 -2.06
C THR A 47 -48.65 9.48 -2.73
N SER A 48 -49.74 9.51 -1.96
CA SER A 48 -51.04 9.14 -2.49
C SER A 48 -51.42 10.17 -3.53
N TRP A 49 -51.80 9.71 -4.71
CA TRP A 49 -52.22 10.49 -5.88
C TRP A 49 -53.59 11.17 -5.65
N ASN A 50 -53.78 11.80 -4.49
CA ASN A 50 -55.03 12.45 -4.10
C ASN A 50 -54.73 13.90 -3.68
N PRO A 51 -54.97 14.90 -4.57
CA PRO A 51 -54.57 16.29 -4.35
C PRO A 51 -55.26 16.99 -3.17
N ASP A 52 -56.33 16.41 -2.61
CA ASP A 52 -57.22 17.06 -1.62
C ASP A 52 -56.92 16.69 -0.16
N VAL A 53 -55.90 15.87 0.13
CA VAL A 53 -55.47 15.60 1.51
C VAL A 53 -54.13 16.29 1.76
N LYS A 54 -54.16 17.62 1.92
CA LYS A 54 -53.05 18.33 2.57
C LYS A 54 -53.10 18.03 4.06
N SER A 55 -52.40 16.99 4.49
CA SER A 55 -52.31 16.63 5.90
C SER A 55 -51.14 17.34 6.57
N GLU A 56 -51.35 18.59 6.99
CA GLU A 56 -50.40 19.32 7.86
C GLU A 56 -50.10 18.53 9.16
N ASP A 57 -51.08 17.74 9.66
CA ASP A 57 -50.94 16.88 10.85
C ASP A 57 -50.05 15.64 10.66
N PHE A 58 -49.82 15.19 9.41
CA PHE A 58 -49.03 13.98 9.14
C PHE A 58 -47.53 14.30 9.09
N ASP A 59 -47.19 15.48 8.57
CA ASP A 59 -45.82 15.99 8.51
C ASP A 59 -45.25 16.19 9.94
N ASP A 60 -46.03 16.81 10.82
CA ASP A 60 -45.59 17.13 12.19
C ASP A 60 -45.32 15.87 13.05
N LYS A 61 -46.11 14.81 12.86
CA LYS A 61 -45.88 13.51 13.53
C LYS A 61 -44.69 12.76 12.95
N HIS A 62 -44.46 12.83 11.64
CA HIS A 62 -43.31 12.21 11.02
C HIS A 62 -42.01 12.89 11.42
N VAL A 63 -41.97 14.22 11.44
CA VAL A 63 -40.80 15.00 11.89
C VAL A 63 -40.41 14.63 13.33
N ARG A 64 -41.38 14.64 14.26
CA ARG A 64 -41.12 14.25 15.67
C ARG A 64 -40.69 12.80 15.83
N SER A 65 -41.17 11.89 14.99
CA SER A 65 -40.76 10.48 15.03
C SER A 65 -39.34 10.33 14.48
N ARG A 66 -39.01 11.01 13.39
CA ARG A 66 -37.68 11.01 12.77
C ARG A 66 -36.61 11.56 13.72
N GLU A 67 -36.89 12.62 14.46
CA GLU A 67 -35.97 13.16 15.47
C GLU A 67 -35.67 12.16 16.60
N LYS A 68 -36.69 11.49 17.14
CA LYS A 68 -36.51 10.44 18.16
C LYS A 68 -35.67 9.28 17.64
N PHE A 69 -35.95 8.79 16.44
CA PHE A 69 -35.17 7.71 15.84
C PHE A 69 -33.72 8.14 15.54
N ARG A 70 -33.49 9.41 15.20
CA ARG A 70 -32.14 9.97 15.04
C ARG A 70 -31.37 9.95 16.36
N GLU A 71 -31.99 10.34 17.47
CA GLU A 71 -31.37 10.22 18.80
C GLU A 71 -31.07 8.75 19.16
N MET A 72 -32.00 7.83 18.88
CA MET A 72 -31.81 6.40 19.12
C MET A 72 -30.67 5.81 18.27
N LEU A 73 -30.56 6.19 16.99
CA LEU A 73 -29.45 5.79 16.11
C LEU A 73 -28.10 6.32 16.61
N LYS A 74 -28.06 7.56 17.10
CA LYS A 74 -26.85 8.17 17.70
C LYS A 74 -26.46 7.50 19.01
N SER A 75 -27.44 7.05 19.79
CA SER A 75 -27.21 6.32 21.04
C SER A 75 -26.76 4.87 20.85
N GLY A 76 -26.78 4.35 19.61
CA GLY A 76 -26.42 2.96 19.31
C GLY A 76 -27.46 1.92 19.75
N SER A 77 -28.67 2.33 20.14
CA SER A 77 -29.70 1.41 20.66
C SER A 77 -30.37 0.55 19.59
N LEU A 78 -30.06 0.78 18.31
CA LEU A 78 -30.72 0.12 17.17
C LEU A 78 -29.77 -0.74 16.32
N GLU A 79 -28.50 -0.90 16.71
CA GLU A 79 -27.48 -1.57 15.89
C GLU A 79 -27.85 -3.01 15.48
N GLU A 80 -28.54 -3.74 16.36
CA GLU A 80 -28.97 -5.13 16.13
C GLU A 80 -30.21 -5.25 15.22
N ARG A 81 -30.92 -4.14 14.96
CA ARG A 81 -32.13 -4.18 14.13
C ARG A 81 -31.74 -4.44 12.67
N GLU A 82 -32.58 -5.18 11.96
CA GLU A 82 -32.35 -5.48 10.55
C GLU A 82 -33.02 -4.45 9.63
N VAL A 83 -32.33 -4.11 8.55
CA VAL A 83 -32.83 -3.27 7.44
C VAL A 83 -32.59 -3.96 6.10
N GLU A 84 -33.47 -3.74 5.14
CA GLU A 84 -33.28 -4.20 3.76
C GLU A 84 -32.48 -3.16 2.97
N LEU A 85 -31.28 -3.55 2.52
CA LEU A 85 -30.40 -2.68 1.78
C LEU A 85 -30.17 -3.21 0.36
N GLN A 86 -30.19 -2.31 -0.62
CA GLN A 86 -29.77 -2.61 -1.98
C GLN A 86 -28.25 -2.58 -2.06
N VAL A 87 -27.63 -3.75 -2.15
CA VAL A 87 -26.19 -3.87 -2.32
C VAL A 87 -25.89 -4.16 -3.79
N GLU A 88 -24.92 -3.45 -4.36
CA GLU A 88 -24.38 -3.79 -5.67
C GLU A 88 -23.62 -5.11 -5.57
N GLN A 89 -24.10 -6.15 -6.26
CA GLN A 89 -23.37 -7.40 -6.35
C GLN A 89 -22.41 -7.30 -7.54
N ARG A 90 -21.10 -7.29 -7.28
CA ARG A 90 -20.10 -7.57 -8.34
C ARG A 90 -20.31 -9.01 -8.80
N SER A 91 -21.09 -9.21 -9.86
CA SER A 91 -21.11 -10.49 -10.56
C SER A 91 -19.79 -10.61 -11.29
N SER A 92 -18.85 -11.41 -10.77
CA SER A 92 -17.65 -11.76 -11.52
C SER A 92 -18.08 -12.71 -12.65
N PRO A 93 -18.05 -12.30 -13.94
CA PRO A 93 -18.54 -13.15 -15.03
C PRO A 93 -17.57 -14.29 -15.36
N VAL A 94 -16.39 -14.31 -14.72
CA VAL A 94 -15.23 -15.15 -15.07
C VAL A 94 -15.59 -16.65 -15.14
N GLN A 95 -16.45 -17.15 -14.25
CA GLN A 95 -16.83 -18.57 -14.23
C GLN A 95 -17.77 -19.01 -15.37
N VAL A 96 -18.49 -18.09 -16.02
CA VAL A 96 -19.42 -18.45 -17.10
C VAL A 96 -18.69 -18.51 -18.45
N PHE A 97 -17.66 -17.69 -18.64
CA PHE A 97 -16.94 -17.59 -19.91
C PHE A 97 -15.81 -18.62 -20.08
N SER A 98 -15.23 -19.16 -18.99
CA SER A 98 -14.24 -20.25 -19.06
C SER A 98 -14.83 -21.53 -19.66
N ASN A 99 -16.13 -21.76 -19.50
CA ASN A 99 -16.82 -22.92 -20.07
C ASN A 99 -17.10 -22.80 -21.58
N MET A 100 -16.88 -21.62 -22.19
CA MET A 100 -17.07 -21.39 -23.63
C MET A 100 -15.75 -21.35 -24.42
N GLY A 101 -14.61 -21.68 -23.80
CA GLY A 101 -13.30 -21.74 -24.47
C GLY A 101 -12.76 -20.37 -24.89
N MET A 102 -13.16 -19.31 -24.20
CA MET A 102 -12.85 -17.91 -24.54
C MET A 102 -11.83 -17.28 -23.59
N ASP A 103 -10.85 -18.05 -23.10
CA ASP A 103 -9.82 -17.63 -22.14
C ASP A 103 -8.77 -16.64 -22.72
N GLN A 104 -8.89 -16.25 -23.99
CA GLN A 104 -7.95 -15.34 -24.68
C GLN A 104 -8.54 -13.95 -25.01
N MET A 105 -9.59 -13.51 -24.31
CA MET A 105 -10.02 -12.11 -24.47
C MET A 105 -9.12 -11.15 -23.68
N ASP A 106 -8.67 -10.12 -24.38
CA ASP A 106 -7.78 -9.07 -23.87
C ASP A 106 -8.41 -8.33 -22.66
N MET A 107 -7.59 -7.95 -21.68
CA MET A 107 -8.03 -7.33 -20.42
C MET A 107 -8.86 -6.05 -20.66
N ASP A 108 -8.59 -5.35 -21.75
CA ASP A 108 -9.31 -4.14 -22.15
C ASP A 108 -10.74 -4.42 -22.62
N VAL A 109 -10.98 -5.58 -23.26
CA VAL A 109 -12.32 -6.02 -23.67
C VAL A 109 -13.15 -6.43 -22.45
N GLN A 110 -12.51 -7.05 -21.46
CA GLN A 110 -13.15 -7.43 -20.20
C GLN A 110 -13.63 -6.19 -19.41
N ASN A 111 -12.77 -5.16 -19.30
CA ASN A 111 -13.11 -3.90 -18.65
C ASN A 111 -14.21 -3.12 -19.38
N MET A 112 -14.27 -3.20 -20.71
CA MET A 112 -15.34 -2.62 -21.50
C MET A 112 -16.67 -3.36 -21.29
N PHE A 113 -16.64 -4.69 -21.15
CA PHE A 113 -17.84 -5.52 -20.93
C PHE A 113 -18.43 -5.31 -19.53
N GLU A 114 -17.59 -5.15 -18.50
CA GLU A 114 -18.04 -4.79 -17.15
C GLU A 114 -18.73 -3.41 -17.09
N LYS A 115 -18.32 -2.46 -17.95
CA LYS A 115 -18.97 -1.14 -18.04
C LYS A 115 -20.32 -1.16 -18.77
N ILE A 116 -20.55 -2.12 -19.66
CA ILE A 116 -21.78 -2.24 -20.47
C ILE A 116 -22.85 -3.05 -19.74
N MET A 117 -22.48 -3.99 -18.88
CA MET A 117 -23.45 -4.76 -18.11
C MET A 117 -24.09 -3.92 -16.98
N PRO A 118 -25.44 -3.87 -16.89
CA PRO A 118 -26.11 -3.19 -15.79
C PRO A 118 -25.76 -3.90 -14.48
N LYS A 119 -25.24 -3.13 -13.52
CA LYS A 119 -24.93 -3.63 -12.18
C LYS A 119 -26.21 -4.19 -11.56
N LYS A 120 -26.25 -5.51 -11.30
CA LYS A 120 -27.39 -6.13 -10.62
C LYS A 120 -27.36 -5.73 -9.15
N GLN A 121 -28.35 -4.95 -8.73
CA GLN A 121 -28.60 -4.66 -7.32
C GLN A 121 -29.46 -5.78 -6.74
N LYS A 122 -29.09 -6.26 -5.55
CA LYS A 122 -29.86 -7.27 -4.81
C LYS A 122 -30.21 -6.74 -3.43
N ASN A 123 -31.48 -6.88 -3.04
CA ASN A 123 -31.91 -6.57 -1.68
C ASN A 123 -31.34 -7.64 -0.74
N ARG A 124 -30.64 -7.18 0.29
CA ARG A 124 -30.11 -8.03 1.36
C ARG A 124 -30.54 -7.47 2.70
N LYS A 125 -31.03 -8.35 3.59
CA LYS A 125 -31.24 -8.01 5.00
C LYS A 125 -29.89 -8.00 5.71
N VAL A 126 -29.59 -6.89 6.36
CA VAL A 126 -28.35 -6.67 7.11
C VAL A 126 -28.68 -5.95 8.41
N SER A 127 -27.83 -6.11 9.42
CA SER A 127 -27.92 -5.34 10.67
C SER A 127 -27.68 -3.85 10.37
N ILE A 128 -28.16 -2.94 11.23
CA ILE A 128 -27.84 -1.51 11.10
C ILE A 128 -26.33 -1.27 11.23
N ALA A 129 -25.64 -2.04 12.07
CA ALA A 129 -24.19 -1.95 12.21
C ALA A 129 -23.45 -2.21 10.89
N ASP A 130 -23.86 -3.27 10.16
CA ASP A 130 -23.28 -3.61 8.87
C ASP A 130 -23.75 -2.66 7.76
N ALA A 131 -25.03 -2.29 7.78
CA ALA A 131 -25.61 -1.33 6.86
C ALA A 131 -24.89 0.02 6.93
N ARG A 132 -24.54 0.49 8.14
CA ARG A 132 -23.81 1.74 8.35
C ARG A 132 -22.44 1.70 7.68
N LYS A 133 -21.70 0.60 7.80
CA LYS A 133 -20.38 0.44 7.13
C LYS A 133 -20.52 0.47 5.61
N ILE A 134 -21.47 -0.30 5.06
CA ILE A 134 -21.71 -0.37 3.62
C ILE A 134 -22.16 0.98 3.06
N LEU A 135 -23.11 1.64 3.72
CA LEU A 135 -23.60 2.95 3.32
C LEU A 135 -22.53 4.02 3.43
N LEU A 136 -21.65 3.95 4.43
CA LEU A 136 -20.56 4.90 4.59
C LEU A 136 -19.60 4.83 3.40
N GLU A 137 -19.22 3.62 2.97
CA GLU A 137 -18.40 3.45 1.77
C GLU A 137 -19.11 3.99 0.52
N GLN A 138 -20.40 3.69 0.34
CA GLN A 138 -21.18 4.16 -0.82
C GLN A 138 -21.35 5.69 -0.86
N GLU A 139 -21.70 6.32 0.27
CA GLU A 139 -21.90 7.76 0.36
C GLU A 139 -20.57 8.52 0.26
N THR A 140 -19.49 7.95 0.82
CA THR A 140 -18.15 8.50 0.64
C THR A 140 -17.77 8.50 -0.83
N ASP A 141 -17.88 7.36 -1.52
CA ASP A 141 -17.57 7.27 -2.96
C ASP A 141 -18.51 8.15 -3.82
N ALA A 142 -19.77 8.34 -3.44
CA ALA A 142 -20.71 9.21 -4.14
C ALA A 142 -20.43 10.71 -3.95
N LEU A 143 -19.83 11.09 -2.82
CA LEU A 143 -19.40 12.46 -2.53
C LEU A 143 -18.08 12.83 -3.22
N MET A 144 -17.39 11.86 -3.80
CA MET A 144 -16.09 12.06 -4.44
C MET A 144 -16.24 12.44 -5.90
N ASP A 145 -15.75 13.64 -6.24
CA ASP A 145 -15.62 14.07 -7.63
C ASP A 145 -14.35 13.47 -8.24
N ARG A 146 -14.52 12.57 -9.20
CA ARG A 146 -13.42 11.85 -9.85
C ARG A 146 -12.56 12.76 -10.71
N ASP A 147 -13.17 13.75 -11.35
CA ASP A 147 -12.45 14.67 -12.25
C ASP A 147 -11.59 15.63 -11.41
N ALA A 148 -12.15 16.15 -10.32
CA ALA A 148 -11.40 16.98 -9.38
C ALA A 148 -10.25 16.22 -8.69
N ILE A 149 -10.45 14.94 -8.36
CA ILE A 149 -9.37 14.09 -7.80
C ILE A 149 -8.26 13.87 -8.83
N ALA A 150 -8.61 13.59 -10.08
CA ALA A 150 -7.64 13.40 -11.15
C ALA A 150 -6.81 14.67 -11.38
N GLU A 151 -7.46 15.84 -11.42
CA GLU A 151 -6.78 17.13 -11.58
C GLU A 151 -5.84 17.46 -10.40
N GLU A 152 -6.30 17.31 -9.14
CA GLU A 152 -5.44 17.51 -7.96
C GLU A 152 -4.29 16.51 -7.92
N ALA A 153 -4.51 15.25 -8.33
CA ALA A 153 -3.47 14.23 -8.36
C ALA A 153 -2.41 14.47 -9.45
N ILE A 154 -2.81 14.93 -10.64
CA ILE A 154 -1.85 15.33 -11.68
C ILE A 154 -1.02 16.51 -11.16
N SER A 155 -1.67 17.53 -10.58
CA SER A 155 -0.96 18.68 -10.01
C SER A 155 0.02 18.28 -8.91
N LEU A 156 -0.36 17.34 -8.04
CA LEU A 156 0.50 16.79 -7.00
C LEU A 156 1.72 16.06 -7.59
N ALA A 157 1.50 15.21 -8.59
CA ALA A 157 2.56 14.46 -9.25
C ALA A 157 3.53 15.38 -10.02
N GLU A 158 3.03 16.41 -10.70
CA GLU A 158 3.87 17.40 -11.42
C GLU A 158 4.75 18.21 -10.47
N ASN A 159 4.19 18.72 -9.38
CA ASN A 159 4.86 19.70 -8.51
C ASN A 159 5.63 19.07 -7.33
N SER A 160 5.31 17.83 -6.97
CA SER A 160 5.88 17.17 -5.77
C SER A 160 6.16 15.69 -5.99
N GLY A 161 6.05 15.21 -7.23
CA GLY A 161 6.39 13.84 -7.58
C GLY A 161 7.86 13.56 -7.36
N ILE A 162 8.14 12.40 -6.75
CA ILE A 162 9.50 11.89 -6.56
C ILE A 162 9.60 10.54 -7.26
N VAL A 163 10.56 10.39 -8.15
CA VAL A 163 10.86 9.14 -8.86
C VAL A 163 12.20 8.62 -8.38
N PHE A 164 12.20 7.43 -7.78
CA PHE A 164 13.42 6.74 -7.36
C PHE A 164 13.80 5.68 -8.39
N ILE A 165 14.99 5.82 -8.99
CA ILE A 165 15.54 4.90 -9.98
C ILE A 165 16.68 4.13 -9.31
N ASP A 166 16.41 2.89 -8.93
CA ASP A 166 17.42 2.01 -8.34
C ASP A 166 18.33 1.39 -9.42
N GLU A 167 19.51 0.95 -9.01
CA GLU A 167 20.50 0.24 -9.84
C GLU A 167 20.83 0.93 -11.19
N ILE A 168 20.89 2.27 -11.22
CA ILE A 168 21.24 3.02 -12.44
C ILE A 168 22.65 2.70 -12.97
N ASP A 169 23.51 2.16 -12.11
CA ASP A 169 24.85 1.71 -12.47
C ASP A 169 24.85 0.51 -13.44
N LYS A 170 23.76 -0.27 -13.50
CA LYS A 170 23.59 -1.43 -14.40
C LYS A 170 23.35 -1.04 -15.86
N ILE A 171 22.83 0.17 -16.09
CA ILE A 171 22.58 0.68 -17.44
C ILE A 171 23.76 1.49 -17.98
N CYS A 172 24.83 1.68 -17.19
CA CYS A 172 26.09 2.23 -17.68
C CYS A 172 26.68 1.30 -18.77
N GLY A 173 27.09 1.88 -19.90
CA GLY A 173 27.80 1.13 -20.95
C GLY A 173 29.24 0.86 -20.50
N SER A 174 29.71 -0.38 -20.58
CA SER A 174 31.13 -0.67 -20.36
C SER A 174 31.84 -0.65 -21.70
N GLN A 175 32.93 0.12 -21.85
CA GLN A 175 33.70 0.14 -23.11
C GLN A 175 34.28 -1.23 -23.52
N ASP A 176 34.34 -2.19 -22.59
CA ASP A 176 34.95 -3.51 -22.78
C ASP A 176 33.97 -4.66 -23.09
N SER A 177 32.64 -4.43 -23.06
CA SER A 177 31.66 -5.47 -23.40
C SER A 177 31.29 -5.46 -24.89
N GLY A 178 31.10 -6.65 -25.47
CA GLY A 178 30.84 -6.80 -26.91
C GLY A 178 29.68 -5.92 -27.43
N LYS A 179 29.87 -5.42 -28.65
CA LYS A 179 29.07 -4.42 -29.40
C LYS A 179 27.53 -4.56 -29.37
N ASN A 180 26.96 -5.68 -28.93
CA ASN A 180 25.52 -5.94 -28.93
C ASN A 180 24.84 -5.68 -27.57
N SER A 181 25.50 -5.92 -26.43
CA SER A 181 24.89 -5.67 -25.10
C SER A 181 24.84 -4.18 -24.76
N ASP A 182 25.81 -3.41 -25.26
CA ASP A 182 25.94 -1.99 -24.94
C ASP A 182 24.85 -1.14 -25.60
N VAL A 183 24.35 -1.55 -26.78
CA VAL A 183 23.26 -0.84 -27.48
C VAL A 183 21.97 -0.88 -26.68
N SER A 184 21.68 -1.99 -26.00
CA SER A 184 20.47 -2.13 -25.18
C SER A 184 20.56 -1.28 -23.91
N ARG A 185 21.71 -1.26 -23.22
CA ARG A 185 21.89 -0.45 -21.99
C ARG A 185 21.86 1.05 -22.26
N GLN A 186 22.52 1.48 -23.34
CA GLN A 186 22.45 2.88 -23.79
C GLN A 186 21.05 3.25 -24.28
N GLY A 187 20.30 2.31 -24.85
CA GLY A 187 18.90 2.50 -25.21
C GLY A 187 18.04 2.92 -24.01
N VAL A 188 18.19 2.24 -22.87
CA VAL A 188 17.46 2.59 -21.64
C VAL A 188 17.79 4.01 -21.16
N GLN A 189 19.06 4.41 -21.21
CA GLN A 189 19.46 5.78 -20.85
C GLN A 189 18.84 6.83 -21.81
N ARG A 190 18.78 6.53 -23.11
CA ARG A 190 18.16 7.42 -24.11
C ARG A 190 16.65 7.53 -23.91
N ASP A 191 15.99 6.46 -23.52
CA ASP A 191 14.56 6.45 -23.24
C ASP A 191 14.24 7.17 -21.92
N LEU A 192 15.16 7.13 -20.94
CA LEU A 192 15.07 7.90 -19.68
C LEU A 192 15.27 9.39 -19.87
N LEU A 193 16.12 9.79 -20.83
CA LEU A 193 16.52 11.19 -20.97
C LEU A 193 15.31 12.14 -21.12
N PRO A 194 14.34 11.95 -22.05
CA PRO A 194 13.18 12.84 -22.16
C PRO A 194 12.38 13.01 -20.86
N ILE A 195 12.31 11.95 -20.05
CA ILE A 195 11.57 11.95 -18.79
C ILE A 195 12.25 12.85 -17.76
N VAL A 196 13.59 12.76 -17.65
CA VAL A 196 14.38 13.58 -16.71
C VAL A 196 14.60 15.01 -17.24
N GLU A 197 14.59 15.21 -18.56
CA GLU A 197 14.71 16.55 -19.16
C GLU A 197 13.42 17.37 -19.07
N GLY A 198 12.27 16.69 -19.01
CA GLY A 198 10.95 17.29 -19.09
C GLY A 198 10.25 16.89 -20.38
N THR A 199 9.23 16.05 -20.26
CA THR A 199 8.34 15.68 -21.35
C THR A 199 6.90 15.63 -20.87
N THR A 200 5.96 15.53 -21.82
CA THR A 200 4.55 15.29 -21.52
C THR A 200 4.23 13.82 -21.75
N VAL A 201 3.86 13.11 -20.69
CA VAL A 201 3.43 11.70 -20.72
C VAL A 201 1.91 11.64 -20.73
N GLN A 202 1.34 10.77 -21.56
CA GLN A 202 -0.10 10.52 -21.56
C GLN A 202 -0.45 9.43 -20.56
N THR A 203 -1.43 9.71 -19.71
CA THR A 203 -1.98 8.76 -18.74
C THR A 203 -3.48 8.61 -18.95
N LYS A 204 -4.09 7.60 -18.32
CA LYS A 204 -5.56 7.41 -18.36
C LYS A 204 -6.35 8.54 -17.68
N HIS A 205 -5.69 9.40 -16.91
CA HIS A 205 -6.31 10.51 -16.17
C HIS A 205 -6.03 11.88 -16.77
N GLY A 206 -5.19 11.95 -17.81
CA GLY A 206 -4.78 13.19 -18.45
C GLY A 206 -3.30 13.19 -18.81
N SER A 207 -2.85 14.29 -19.42
CA SER A 207 -1.45 14.53 -19.72
C SER A 207 -0.71 15.07 -18.50
N ILE A 208 0.49 14.56 -18.23
CA ILE A 208 1.34 15.00 -17.14
C ILE A 208 2.70 15.47 -17.62
N LYS A 209 3.22 16.56 -17.07
CA LYS A 209 4.56 17.10 -17.34
C LYS A 209 5.57 16.65 -16.29
N THR A 210 6.75 16.22 -16.72
CA THR A 210 7.79 15.71 -15.81
C THR A 210 8.82 16.76 -15.37
N GLU A 211 8.70 18.00 -15.84
CA GLU A 211 9.72 19.07 -15.68
C GLU A 211 10.11 19.38 -14.23
N TYR A 212 9.16 19.29 -13.29
CA TYR A 212 9.38 19.65 -11.88
C TYR A 212 9.45 18.44 -10.93
N MET A 213 9.42 17.22 -11.48
CA MET A 213 9.57 16.01 -10.69
C MET A 213 11.00 15.86 -10.18
N LEU A 214 11.14 15.40 -8.93
CA LEU A 214 12.45 15.10 -8.35
C LEU A 214 12.85 13.68 -8.72
N PHE A 215 13.98 13.53 -9.42
CA PHE A 215 14.57 12.23 -9.72
C PHE A 215 15.71 11.94 -8.75
N ILE A 216 15.64 10.78 -8.10
CA ILE A 216 16.71 10.23 -7.26
C ILE A 216 17.18 8.95 -7.92
N ALA A 217 18.45 8.90 -8.33
CA ALA A 217 19.04 7.70 -8.88
C ALA A 217 20.04 7.10 -7.90
N ALA A 218 19.97 5.79 -7.69
CA ALA A 218 20.87 5.05 -6.82
C ALA A 218 21.59 3.95 -7.62
N GLY A 219 22.79 3.59 -7.16
CA GLY A 219 23.58 2.52 -7.76
C GLY A 219 24.82 2.24 -6.91
N ALA A 220 25.31 1.01 -6.94
CA ALA A 220 26.48 0.60 -6.17
C ALA A 220 27.80 1.08 -6.83
N PHE A 221 27.80 1.22 -8.17
CA PHE A 221 28.96 1.70 -8.94
C PHE A 221 30.26 0.91 -8.67
N HIS A 222 30.15 -0.41 -8.42
CA HIS A 222 31.32 -1.29 -8.20
C HIS A 222 32.11 -1.57 -9.49
N ARG A 223 31.42 -1.63 -10.64
CA ARG A 223 32.00 -2.00 -11.95
C ARG A 223 31.91 -0.88 -12.98
N SER A 224 31.16 0.16 -12.67
CA SER A 224 30.94 1.34 -13.50
C SER A 224 31.08 2.56 -12.62
N ARG A 225 31.34 3.71 -13.22
CA ARG A 225 31.41 5.00 -12.53
C ARG A 225 30.28 5.88 -13.04
N PRO A 226 29.84 6.88 -12.26
CA PRO A 226 28.87 7.87 -12.74
C PRO A 226 29.29 8.57 -14.05
N ALA A 227 30.61 8.66 -14.30
CA ALA A 227 31.16 9.21 -15.54
C ALA A 227 30.90 8.33 -16.79
N ASP A 228 30.52 7.07 -16.61
CA ASP A 228 30.22 6.13 -17.70
C ASP A 228 28.74 6.22 -18.15
N LEU A 229 27.92 7.06 -17.50
CA LEU A 229 26.60 7.47 -18.00
C LEU A 229 26.74 8.40 -19.21
N MET A 230 25.70 8.49 -20.03
CA MET A 230 25.65 9.46 -21.14
C MET A 230 25.84 10.90 -20.62
N PRO A 231 26.63 11.76 -21.30
CA PRO A 231 26.89 13.13 -20.87
C PRO A 231 25.62 13.94 -20.57
N GLU A 232 24.56 13.73 -21.37
CA GLU A 232 23.27 14.38 -21.22
C GLU A 232 22.61 14.01 -19.89
N LEU A 233 22.64 12.74 -19.52
CA LEU A 233 22.06 12.24 -18.28
C LEU A 233 22.88 12.70 -17.06
N GLN A 234 24.21 12.75 -17.17
CA GLN A 234 25.07 13.28 -16.11
C GLN A 234 24.73 14.73 -15.76
N GLY A 235 24.41 15.55 -16.77
CA GLY A 235 23.99 16.94 -16.58
C GLY A 235 22.68 17.08 -15.81
N ARG A 236 21.82 16.05 -15.81
CA ARG A 236 20.54 16.03 -15.09
C ARG A 236 20.62 15.48 -13.67
N PHE A 237 21.75 14.90 -13.28
CA PHE A 237 22.04 14.50 -11.89
C PHE A 237 23.22 15.31 -11.32
N PRO A 238 23.03 16.63 -11.08
CA PRO A 238 24.10 17.52 -10.63
C PRO A 238 24.50 17.28 -9.16
N ILE A 239 23.55 16.86 -8.32
CA ILE A 239 23.79 16.56 -6.91
C ILE A 239 24.27 15.12 -6.81
N ARG A 240 25.44 14.94 -6.20
CA ARG A 240 26.03 13.62 -5.95
C ARG A 240 26.32 13.48 -4.47
N VAL A 241 25.90 12.35 -3.92
CA VAL A 241 26.15 11.97 -2.53
C VAL A 241 26.63 10.53 -2.51
N GLU A 242 27.60 10.24 -1.65
CA GLU A 242 28.11 8.90 -1.41
C GLU A 242 27.68 8.48 -0.01
N LEU A 243 27.02 7.32 0.08
CA LEU A 243 26.62 6.74 1.36
C LEU A 243 27.72 5.81 1.83
N GLN A 244 27.95 5.79 3.15
CA GLN A 244 28.95 4.94 3.77
C GLN A 244 28.39 3.55 4.07
N ASP A 245 29.26 2.55 4.05
CA ASP A 245 28.93 1.20 4.51
C ASP A 245 28.52 1.21 5.98
N LEU A 246 27.52 0.40 6.32
CA LEU A 246 27.04 0.25 7.68
C LEU A 246 28.08 -0.52 8.53
N ASN A 247 28.45 0.06 9.66
CA ASN A 247 29.26 -0.63 10.66
C ASN A 247 28.38 -1.42 11.65
N ARG A 248 29.03 -2.15 12.56
CA ARG A 248 28.36 -2.96 13.59
C ARG A 248 27.46 -2.12 14.51
N ASP A 249 27.88 -0.91 14.87
CA ASP A 249 27.10 -0.02 15.73
C ASP A 249 25.89 0.56 14.96
N ASP A 250 26.00 0.82 13.66
CA ASP A 250 24.87 1.24 12.83
C ASP A 250 23.80 0.14 12.77
N LEU A 251 24.19 -1.13 12.62
CA LEU A 251 23.26 -2.26 12.65
C LEU A 251 22.54 -2.37 13.99
N LEU A 252 23.25 -2.16 15.10
CA LEU A 252 22.65 -2.10 16.43
C LEU A 252 21.62 -0.98 16.53
N ARG A 253 21.96 0.22 16.06
CA ARG A 253 21.06 1.38 16.07
C ARG A 253 19.82 1.12 15.21
N ILE A 254 19.96 0.46 14.06
CA ILE A 254 18.82 0.06 13.19
C ILE A 254 17.85 -0.88 13.93
N LEU A 255 18.36 -1.74 14.82
CA LEU A 255 17.51 -2.65 15.60
C LEU A 255 16.73 -1.92 16.71
N THR A 256 17.14 -0.75 17.17
CA THR A 256 16.57 -0.13 18.39
C THR A 256 16.02 1.27 18.23
N GLU A 257 16.59 2.10 17.36
CA GLU A 257 16.26 3.54 17.26
C GLU A 257 15.09 3.86 16.31
N PRO A 258 14.94 3.21 15.13
CA PRO A 258 13.82 3.49 14.24
C PRO A 258 12.48 3.22 14.95
N THR A 259 11.51 4.11 14.76
CA THR A 259 10.17 4.03 15.38
C THR A 259 9.45 2.70 15.11
N ASN A 260 9.75 2.08 13.97
CA ASN A 260 9.26 0.76 13.61
C ASN A 260 10.44 -0.18 13.31
N SER A 261 11.38 -0.30 14.26
CA SER A 261 12.51 -1.22 14.15
C SER A 261 12.05 -2.68 14.07
N LEU A 262 12.91 -3.56 13.54
CA LEU A 262 12.56 -4.97 13.38
C LEU A 262 12.24 -5.67 14.71
N THR A 263 12.98 -5.32 15.77
CA THR A 263 12.71 -5.85 17.11
C THR A 263 11.31 -5.45 17.56
N THR A 264 10.93 -4.17 17.42
CA THR A 264 9.60 -3.66 17.76
C THR A 264 8.52 -4.34 16.92
N GLN A 265 8.74 -4.51 15.61
CA GLN A 265 7.80 -5.20 14.73
C GLN A 265 7.53 -6.63 15.20
N TYR A 266 8.57 -7.42 15.48
CA TYR A 266 8.40 -8.79 15.96
C TYR A 266 7.77 -8.88 17.36
N GLN A 267 8.07 -7.93 18.25
CA GLN A 267 7.38 -7.85 19.55
C GLN A 267 5.88 -7.63 19.37
N GLN A 268 5.47 -6.71 18.49
CA GLN A 268 4.06 -6.43 18.24
C GLN A 268 3.36 -7.58 17.49
N LEU A 269 4.03 -8.23 16.54
CA LEU A 269 3.48 -9.37 15.81
C LEU A 269 3.17 -10.54 16.74
N LEU A 270 4.14 -10.94 17.58
CA LEU A 270 3.96 -12.05 18.52
C LEU A 270 3.00 -11.72 19.67
N ALA A 271 2.86 -10.45 20.02
CA ALA A 271 1.87 -10.02 21.02
C ALA A 271 0.42 -10.26 20.57
N ILE A 272 0.15 -10.33 19.25
CA ILE A 272 -1.18 -10.69 18.72
C ILE A 272 -1.56 -12.11 19.14
N ASP A 273 -0.59 -13.01 19.17
CA ASP A 273 -0.75 -14.41 19.61
C ASP A 273 -0.58 -14.56 21.14
N GLY A 274 -0.46 -13.47 21.89
CA GLY A 274 -0.33 -13.47 23.35
C GLY A 274 1.08 -13.76 23.87
N VAL A 275 2.09 -13.80 23.00
CA VAL A 275 3.49 -13.99 23.37
C VAL A 275 4.17 -12.65 23.64
N THR A 276 4.71 -12.46 24.84
CA THR A 276 5.52 -11.28 25.19
C THR A 276 6.99 -11.55 24.88
N LEU A 277 7.50 -10.95 23.80
CA LEU A 277 8.90 -11.03 23.40
C LEU A 277 9.70 -9.87 24.01
N THR A 278 10.78 -10.18 24.72
CA THR A 278 11.69 -9.18 25.31
C THR A 278 13.11 -9.39 24.82
N TYR A 279 13.70 -8.37 24.22
CA TYR A 279 15.12 -8.38 23.86
C TYR A 279 15.95 -7.77 24.98
N THR A 280 16.99 -8.48 25.38
CA THR A 280 18.03 -7.93 26.28
C THR A 280 19.05 -7.13 25.47
N GLU A 281 19.77 -6.24 26.15
CA GLU A 281 20.81 -5.43 25.51
C GLU A 281 21.94 -6.32 24.93
N ASP A 282 22.35 -7.35 25.65
CA ASP A 282 23.35 -8.31 25.19
C ASP A 282 22.86 -9.17 24.03
N GLY A 283 21.56 -9.53 24.00
CA GLY A 283 20.94 -10.20 22.87
C GLY A 283 20.97 -9.37 21.58
N ILE A 284 20.60 -8.09 21.65
CA ILE A 284 20.64 -7.16 20.50
C ILE A 284 22.09 -6.95 20.02
N ASN A 285 23.03 -6.77 20.96
CA ASN A 285 24.45 -6.66 20.64
C ASN A 285 24.96 -7.91 19.91
N ALA A 286 24.64 -9.10 20.42
CA ALA A 286 25.04 -10.37 19.81
C ALA A 286 24.46 -10.53 18.39
N LEU A 287 23.22 -10.09 18.17
CA LEU A 287 22.58 -10.13 16.85
C LEU A 287 23.29 -9.19 15.85
N ALA A 288 23.60 -7.96 16.27
CA ALA A 288 24.33 -7.01 15.45
C ALA A 288 25.76 -7.49 15.13
N ASP A 289 26.45 -8.09 16.11
CA ASP A 289 27.78 -8.68 15.93
C ASP A 289 27.77 -9.80 14.89
N MET A 290 26.84 -10.74 15.01
CA MET A 290 26.72 -11.85 14.06
C MET A 290 26.32 -11.35 12.66
N ALA A 291 25.41 -10.38 12.55
CA ALA A 291 25.01 -9.81 11.26
C ALA A 291 26.19 -9.14 10.55
N TYR A 292 26.99 -8.39 11.30
CA TYR A 292 28.21 -7.79 10.78
C TYR A 292 29.22 -8.87 10.34
N GLN A 293 29.43 -9.90 11.16
CA GLN A 293 30.35 -11.00 10.86
C GLN A 293 29.93 -11.75 9.58
N VAL A 294 28.65 -12.12 9.44
CA VAL A 294 28.15 -12.84 8.26
C VAL A 294 28.26 -11.98 6.99
N ASN A 295 28.04 -10.67 7.09
CA ASN A 295 28.26 -9.77 5.96
C ASN A 295 29.73 -9.68 5.52
N GLN A 296 30.68 -9.94 6.43
CA GLN A 296 32.12 -9.95 6.12
C GLN A 296 32.61 -11.30 5.60
N SER A 297 32.06 -12.42 6.08
CA SER A 297 32.42 -13.76 5.61
C SER A 297 31.72 -14.15 4.30
N THR A 298 30.55 -13.59 4.04
CA THR A 298 29.74 -13.88 2.84
C THR A 298 29.51 -12.62 1.99
N GLN A 299 28.45 -12.61 1.18
CA GLN A 299 28.07 -11.43 0.41
C GLN A 299 27.47 -10.37 1.34
N ASN A 300 28.09 -9.19 1.39
CA ASN A 300 27.53 -8.07 2.13
C ASN A 300 26.22 -7.59 1.47
N ILE A 301 25.10 -7.78 2.18
CA ILE A 301 23.76 -7.31 1.78
C ILE A 301 23.27 -6.16 2.65
N GLY A 302 24.16 -5.58 3.46
CA GLY A 302 23.90 -4.46 4.36
C GLY A 302 22.90 -4.82 5.47
N ALA A 303 22.03 -3.87 5.81
CA ALA A 303 21.01 -4.03 6.84
C ALA A 303 19.97 -5.12 6.54
N ARG A 304 19.82 -5.56 5.27
CA ARG A 304 18.89 -6.64 4.90
C ARG A 304 19.22 -7.95 5.63
N ARG A 305 20.49 -8.15 6.01
CA ARG A 305 20.94 -9.29 6.82
C ARG A 305 20.19 -9.42 8.16
N LEU A 306 19.80 -8.28 8.76
CA LEU A 306 19.09 -8.30 10.04
C LEU A 306 17.71 -8.95 9.91
N HIS A 307 17.06 -8.86 8.74
CA HIS A 307 15.77 -9.50 8.52
C HIS A 307 15.89 -11.03 8.53
N THR A 308 16.76 -11.59 7.69
CA THR A 308 16.92 -13.05 7.58
C THR A 308 17.38 -13.66 8.90
N MET A 309 18.25 -12.95 9.63
CA MET A 309 18.71 -13.40 10.94
C MET A 309 17.62 -13.36 12.00
N LEU A 310 16.77 -12.32 12.05
CA LEU A 310 15.66 -12.26 12.99
C LEU A 310 14.58 -13.29 12.68
N GLU A 311 14.29 -13.50 11.40
CA GLU A 311 13.34 -14.52 10.95
C GLU A 311 13.79 -15.91 11.39
N ARG A 312 15.08 -16.24 11.18
CA ARG A 312 15.66 -17.50 11.63
C ARG A 312 15.74 -17.61 13.16
N LEU A 313 16.07 -16.53 13.86
CA LEU A 313 16.15 -16.48 15.33
C LEU A 313 14.80 -16.80 15.99
N LEU A 314 13.71 -16.33 15.39
CA LEU A 314 12.36 -16.41 15.93
C LEU A 314 11.51 -17.49 15.28
N GLU A 315 12.06 -18.31 14.39
CA GLU A 315 11.33 -19.35 13.66
C GLU A 315 10.57 -20.30 14.61
N ASP A 316 11.28 -20.87 15.59
CA ASP A 316 10.71 -21.78 16.58
C ASP A 316 9.62 -21.09 17.42
N VAL A 317 9.88 -19.84 17.82
CA VAL A 317 8.97 -19.02 18.64
C VAL A 317 7.69 -18.71 17.87
N SER A 318 7.83 -18.28 16.61
CA SER A 318 6.71 -17.97 15.72
C SER A 318 5.87 -19.21 15.43
N PHE A 319 6.50 -20.38 15.25
CA PHE A 319 5.80 -21.65 15.05
C PHE A 319 5.01 -22.09 16.30
N GLN A 320 5.56 -21.85 17.50
CA GLN A 320 4.93 -22.23 18.77
C GLN A 320 3.97 -21.17 19.31
N ALA A 321 4.01 -19.92 18.82
CA ALA A 321 3.23 -18.81 19.34
C ALA A 321 1.71 -19.05 19.42
N PRO A 322 1.06 -19.75 18.45
CA PRO A 322 -0.38 -20.04 18.55
C PRO A 322 -0.76 -21.04 19.66
N SER A 323 0.22 -21.64 20.34
CA SER A 323 0.00 -22.57 21.45
C SER A 323 -0.01 -21.84 22.79
N ASP A 324 -0.89 -22.24 23.72
CA ASP A 324 -1.05 -21.61 25.03
C ASP A 324 0.17 -21.79 25.97
N ASP A 325 1.17 -22.58 25.55
CA ASP A 325 2.31 -22.98 26.36
C ASP A 325 3.42 -21.91 26.39
N LEU A 326 3.45 -21.01 25.41
CA LEU A 326 4.48 -19.99 25.27
C LEU A 326 3.88 -18.61 25.57
N LYS A 327 4.25 -17.99 26.71
CA LYS A 327 3.72 -16.67 27.10
C LYS A 327 4.76 -15.57 27.15
N GLU A 328 5.99 -15.91 27.53
CA GLU A 328 7.11 -14.96 27.63
C GLU A 328 8.35 -15.58 27.03
N VAL A 329 9.02 -14.82 26.16
CA VAL A 329 10.28 -15.21 25.53
C VAL A 329 11.28 -14.09 25.72
N VAL A 330 12.42 -14.42 26.32
CA VAL A 330 13.54 -13.49 26.50
C VAL A 330 14.65 -13.87 25.53
N ILE A 331 15.04 -12.91 24.70
CA ILE A 331 16.11 -13.05 23.72
C ILE A 331 17.38 -12.44 24.33
N ASP A 332 18.26 -13.32 24.82
CA ASP A 332 19.59 -12.99 25.34
C ASP A 332 20.72 -13.41 24.41
N ALA A 333 21.96 -13.04 24.76
CA ALA A 333 23.11 -13.39 23.93
C ALA A 333 23.30 -14.91 23.79
N GLU A 334 22.89 -15.71 24.77
CA GLU A 334 22.97 -17.16 24.72
C GLU A 334 21.94 -17.74 23.75
N TYR A 335 20.70 -17.24 23.78
CA TYR A 335 19.64 -17.61 22.86
C TYR A 335 20.04 -17.30 21.41
N VAL A 336 20.57 -16.10 21.16
CA VAL A 336 21.03 -15.69 19.82
C VAL A 336 22.15 -16.61 19.33
N LYS A 337 23.15 -16.89 20.18
CA LYS A 337 24.25 -17.81 19.83
C LYS A 337 23.74 -19.21 19.56
N LYS A 338 22.85 -19.73 20.39
CA LYS A 338 22.31 -21.08 20.25
C LYS A 338 21.61 -21.26 18.91
N GLN A 339 20.80 -20.29 18.50
CA GLN A 339 20.00 -20.38 17.28
C GLN A 339 20.79 -20.08 16.00
N LEU A 340 21.79 -19.19 16.06
CA LEU A 340 22.46 -18.68 14.86
C LEU A 340 23.90 -19.17 14.67
N SER A 341 24.57 -19.68 15.70
CA SER A 341 26.01 -20.00 15.63
C SER A 341 26.37 -21.10 14.63
N GLU A 342 25.58 -22.17 14.54
CA GLU A 342 25.83 -23.24 13.57
C GLU A 342 25.79 -22.71 12.14
N ILE A 343 24.78 -21.87 11.82
CA ILE A 343 24.55 -21.35 10.48
C ILE A 343 25.56 -20.26 10.12
N ALA A 344 25.87 -19.37 11.07
CA ALA A 344 26.84 -18.29 10.87
C ALA A 344 28.29 -18.79 10.74
N SER A 345 28.60 -19.97 11.28
CA SER A 345 29.94 -20.56 11.21
C SER A 345 30.26 -21.28 9.90
N ASP A 346 29.23 -21.69 9.16
CA ASP A 346 29.34 -22.38 7.87
C ASP A 346 28.99 -21.41 6.74
N GLU A 347 29.99 -21.04 5.94
CA GLU A 347 29.84 -20.11 4.82
C GLU A 347 28.86 -20.60 3.75
N ASP A 348 28.74 -21.92 3.56
CA ASP A 348 27.83 -22.48 2.58
C ASP A 348 26.40 -22.49 3.11
N LEU A 349 26.17 -22.91 4.36
CA LEU A 349 24.86 -22.80 5.01
C LEU A 349 24.39 -21.34 5.09
N SER A 350 25.29 -20.42 5.45
CA SER A 350 24.99 -18.99 5.49
C SER A 350 24.51 -18.47 4.14
N LYS A 351 25.11 -18.87 3.00
CA LYS A 351 24.65 -18.42 1.66
C LYS A 351 23.24 -18.87 1.30
N PHE A 352 22.75 -19.99 1.87
CA PHE A 352 21.43 -20.54 1.55
C PHE A 352 20.34 -20.14 2.56
N ILE A 353 20.71 -19.93 3.82
CA ILE A 353 19.75 -19.72 4.92
C ILE A 353 19.71 -18.27 5.41
N LEU A 354 20.84 -17.55 5.39
CA LEU A 354 20.97 -16.20 5.93
C LEU A 354 21.23 -15.17 4.84
#